data_AF-A0A1M5UQ51-F1
#
_entry.id   AF-A0A1M5UQ51-F1
#
_cell.length_a   1.000
_cell.length_b   1.000
_cell.length_c   1.000
_cell.angle_alpha   90.00
_cell.angle_beta   90.00
_cell.angle_gamma   90.00
#
_symmetry.space_group_name_H-M   'P 1'
#
loop_
_entity.id
_entity.type
_entity.pdbx_description
1 polymer ?
#
loop_
_entity_poly.entity_id
_entity_poly.type
_entity_poly.pdbx_seq_one_letter_code
_entity_poly.pdbx_strand_id
1 'polypeptide(L)'
;MTKNILIAVAFLTGLGLIFIGARFLISPEAAEMSYGIHFNEQDDYSFHYIKGIRDLFSGLLIGVFVLSKQTKALAVTLLLGTIIPTVDMLIVLNKDYTGIIQAIPHIVAIIVCFLSGIILLKSKKRPVNDFSGLTKIIQSADENKESIIEFNILPGEKTPWHYHTLFSETFEVLKGTLEVGRNNQIHQLRKNDLIIIEPNEKHYFHNTSNDECLIKVTVSPGNKNFEHSILILNGLAKDKLTNTSGTPKKLSDLALFIYLNNSQMIGFQKMIEPLFTYIAKRAIKNGNLKKLELQYCKK
;
A
#
# COMPACT_ATOMS: atom_id res chain seq x y z
N MET A 1 -1.47 -0.35 17.79
CA MET A 1 -0.54 0.47 18.58
C MET A 1 0.93 0.20 18.22
N THR A 2 1.39 -1.06 18.23
CA THR A 2 2.80 -1.44 18.01
C THR A 2 3.40 -0.98 16.66
N LYS A 3 2.63 -1.03 15.56
CA LYS A 3 3.12 -0.66 14.22
C LYS A 3 3.48 0.82 14.09
N ASN A 4 2.67 1.72 14.64
CA ASN A 4 2.90 3.17 14.54
C ASN A 4 4.14 3.57 15.34
N ILE A 5 4.34 2.96 16.50
CA ILE A 5 5.56 3.12 17.31
C ILE A 5 6.78 2.69 16.50
N LEU A 6 6.75 1.50 15.88
CA LEU A 6 7.88 1.03 15.06
C LEU A 6 8.17 1.90 13.83
N ILE A 7 7.13 2.47 13.21
CA ILE A 7 7.32 3.43 12.12
C ILE A 7 7.97 4.72 12.63
N ALA A 8 7.55 5.22 13.79
CA ALA A 8 8.17 6.39 14.42
C ALA A 8 9.64 6.11 14.81
N VAL A 9 9.93 4.95 15.41
CA VAL A 9 11.30 4.52 15.70
C VAL A 9 12.13 4.46 14.42
N ALA A 10 11.63 3.82 13.36
CA ALA A 10 12.34 3.76 12.09
C ALA A 10 12.58 5.15 11.48
N PHE A 11 11.62 6.07 11.59
CA PHE A 11 11.79 7.43 11.13
C PHE A 11 12.86 8.18 11.90
N LEU A 12 12.87 8.06 13.24
CA LEU A 12 13.92 8.63 14.09
C LEU A 12 15.29 8.01 13.80
N THR A 13 15.37 6.70 13.53
CA THR A 13 16.60 6.05 13.05
C THR A 13 17.07 6.67 11.73
N GLY A 14 16.16 6.90 10.78
CA GLY A 14 16.49 7.57 9.51
C GLY A 14 17.04 8.98 9.72
N LEU A 15 16.41 9.78 10.57
CA LEU A 15 16.88 11.12 10.93
C LEU A 15 18.25 11.09 11.62
N GLY A 16 18.48 10.12 12.52
CA GLY A 16 19.77 9.91 13.18
C GLY A 16 20.88 9.61 12.17
N LEU A 17 20.62 8.74 11.18
CA LEU A 17 21.58 8.43 10.11
C LEU A 17 21.86 9.63 9.20
N ILE A 18 20.84 10.43 8.87
CA ILE A 18 21.03 11.69 8.13
C ILE A 18 21.96 12.62 8.92
N PHE A 19 21.72 12.78 10.22
CA PHE A 19 22.56 13.61 11.09
C PHE A 19 24.01 13.11 11.16
N ILE A 20 24.22 11.82 11.40
CA ILE A 20 25.56 11.21 11.46
C ILE A 20 26.27 11.36 10.11
N GLY A 21 25.59 11.01 9.02
CA GLY A 21 26.14 11.10 7.67
C GLY A 21 26.52 12.53 7.28
N ALA A 22 25.64 13.49 7.53
CA ALA A 22 25.94 14.91 7.30
C ALA A 22 27.12 15.40 8.15
N ARG A 23 27.22 14.95 9.40
CA ARG A 23 28.34 15.32 10.28
C ARG A 23 29.67 14.80 9.75
N PHE A 24 29.74 13.56 9.25
CA PHE A 24 30.95 13.03 8.60
C PHE A 24 31.33 13.77 7.31
N LEU A 25 30.36 14.34 6.60
CA LEU A 25 30.60 15.13 5.39
C LEU A 25 31.06 16.57 5.68
N ILE A 26 30.55 17.17 6.75
CA ILE A 26 30.79 18.59 7.08
C ILE A 26 31.94 18.77 8.08
N SER A 27 32.06 17.87 9.05
CA SER A 27 33.02 17.94 10.15
C SER A 27 33.55 16.54 10.51
N PRO A 28 34.39 15.94 9.65
CA PRO A 28 34.85 14.56 9.79
C PRO A 28 35.61 14.30 11.10
N GLU A 29 36.49 15.22 11.52
CA GLU A 29 37.23 15.13 12.79
C GLU A 29 36.28 15.04 13.99
N ALA A 30 35.29 15.94 14.06
CA ALA A 30 34.32 15.96 15.15
C ALA A 30 33.38 14.76 15.12
N ALA A 31 33.12 14.20 13.93
CA ALA A 31 32.34 12.97 13.77
C ALA A 31 33.13 11.77 14.31
N GLU A 32 34.40 11.65 13.94
CA GLU A 32 35.24 10.52 14.33
C GLU A 32 35.55 10.49 15.84
N MET A 33 35.89 11.65 16.43
CA MET A 33 36.13 11.74 17.88
C MET A 33 34.95 11.22 18.70
N SER A 34 33.72 11.34 18.19
CA SER A 34 32.51 10.83 18.88
C SER A 34 32.42 9.29 18.91
N TYR A 35 33.19 8.61 18.08
CA TYR A 35 33.36 7.15 18.08
C TYR A 35 34.59 6.68 18.89
N GLY A 36 35.39 7.60 19.44
CA GLY A 36 36.60 7.28 20.19
C GLY A 36 37.73 6.70 19.33
N ILE A 37 37.72 7.01 18.03
CA ILE A 37 38.78 6.64 17.08
C ILE A 37 39.61 7.91 16.79
N HIS A 38 40.92 7.74 16.67
CA HIS A 38 41.84 8.78 16.27
C HIS A 38 42.46 8.38 14.93
N PHE A 39 42.12 9.11 13.87
CA PHE A 39 42.74 8.98 12.56
C PHE A 39 43.12 10.38 12.08
N ASN A 40 44.41 10.65 11.93
CA ASN A 40 44.85 11.78 11.14
C ASN A 40 46.21 11.44 10.52
N GLU A 41 46.17 10.84 9.33
CA GLU A 41 47.40 10.45 8.63
C GLU A 41 47.91 11.51 7.64
N GLN A 42 47.22 12.67 7.49
CA GLN A 42 47.60 13.92 6.77
C GLN A 42 46.35 14.66 6.22
N ASP A 43 45.33 14.95 7.03
CA ASP A 43 44.09 15.64 6.58
C ASP A 43 43.32 14.92 5.44
N ASP A 44 43.56 13.63 5.21
CA ASP A 44 42.82 12.83 4.23
C ASP A 44 41.53 12.25 4.85
N TYR A 45 40.42 12.92 4.57
CA TYR A 45 39.07 12.55 5.02
C TYR A 45 38.29 11.67 4.03
N SER A 46 38.95 11.09 3.03
CA SER A 46 38.27 10.32 1.98
C SER A 46 37.41 9.18 2.56
N PHE A 47 37.91 8.47 3.57
CA PHE A 47 37.14 7.40 4.23
C PHE A 47 35.96 7.92 5.04
N HIS A 48 36.11 9.07 5.71
CA HIS A 48 35.01 9.75 6.43
C HIS A 48 33.91 10.15 5.47
N TYR A 49 34.26 10.67 4.29
CA TYR A 49 33.28 11.02 3.27
C TYR A 49 32.56 9.80 2.69
N ILE A 50 33.30 8.71 2.40
CA ILE A 50 32.72 7.44 1.96
C ILE A 50 31.75 6.87 3.00
N LYS A 51 32.10 6.96 4.30
CA LYS A 51 31.19 6.59 5.38
C LYS A 51 29.97 7.52 5.45
N GLY A 52 30.21 8.83 5.46
CA GLY A 52 29.19 9.84 5.64
C GLY A 52 28.10 9.78 4.58
N ILE A 53 28.47 9.59 3.31
CA ILE A 53 27.49 9.50 2.23
C ILE A 53 26.62 8.24 2.33
N ARG A 54 27.17 7.12 2.83
CA ARG A 54 26.41 5.88 3.03
C ARG A 54 25.36 6.04 4.11
N ASP A 55 25.73 6.64 5.24
CA ASP A 55 24.80 6.89 6.36
C ASP A 55 23.72 7.90 5.94
N LEU A 56 24.10 8.98 5.24
CA LEU A 56 23.16 9.95 4.70
C LEU A 56 22.16 9.30 3.72
N PHE A 57 22.64 8.50 2.77
CA PHE A 57 21.80 7.80 1.81
C PHE A 57 20.84 6.82 2.51
N SER A 58 21.33 6.01 3.44
CA SER A 58 20.50 5.06 4.20
C SER A 58 19.42 5.77 5.00
N GLY A 59 19.75 6.90 5.65
CA GLY A 59 18.79 7.70 6.40
C GLY A 59 17.71 8.33 5.51
N LEU A 60 18.09 8.90 4.36
CA LEU A 60 17.15 9.43 3.37
C LEU A 60 16.22 8.35 2.80
N LEU A 61 16.77 7.18 2.48
CA LEU A 61 16.00 6.05 1.95
C LEU A 61 14.93 5.58 2.95
N ILE A 62 15.29 5.46 4.22
CA ILE A 62 14.35 5.15 5.31
C ILE A 62 13.27 6.23 5.40
N GLY A 63 13.64 7.51 5.39
CA GLY A 63 12.71 8.63 5.40
C GLY A 63 11.70 8.58 4.24
N VAL A 64 12.18 8.32 3.02
CA VAL A 64 11.32 8.18 1.83
C VAL A 64 10.32 7.05 2.01
N PHE A 65 10.73 5.88 2.50
CA PHE A 65 9.80 4.76 2.69
C PHE A 65 8.77 5.02 3.79
N VAL A 66 9.15 5.72 4.86
CA VAL A 66 8.21 6.14 5.90
C VAL A 66 7.18 7.12 5.33
N LEU A 67 7.64 8.21 4.69
CA LEU A 67 6.77 9.27 4.15
C LEU A 67 5.86 8.76 3.02
N SER A 68 6.36 7.82 2.21
CA SER A 68 5.61 7.18 1.12
C SER A 68 4.71 6.03 1.60
N LYS A 69 4.67 5.74 2.91
CA LYS A 69 3.89 4.64 3.52
C LYS A 69 4.24 3.25 2.96
N GLN A 70 5.45 3.05 2.46
CA GLN A 70 5.93 1.80 1.86
C GLN A 70 6.49 0.84 2.93
N THR A 71 5.60 0.29 3.78
CA THR A 71 6.03 -0.45 4.98
C THR A 71 6.83 -1.71 4.70
N LYS A 72 6.56 -2.40 3.58
CA LYS A 72 7.31 -3.61 3.20
C LYS A 72 8.73 -3.26 2.74
N ALA A 73 8.88 -2.22 1.93
CA ALA A 73 10.20 -1.74 1.49
C ALA A 73 11.01 -1.22 2.69
N LEU A 74 10.38 -0.48 3.60
CA LEU A 74 10.98 -0.06 4.86
C LEU A 74 11.49 -1.25 5.67
N ALA A 75 10.65 -2.27 5.88
CA ALA A 75 11.01 -3.45 6.67
C ALA A 75 12.20 -4.21 6.08
N VAL A 76 12.21 -4.44 4.76
CA VAL A 76 13.34 -5.09 4.08
C VAL A 76 14.61 -4.25 4.16
N THR A 77 14.48 -2.93 4.01
CA THR A 77 15.62 -2.00 4.10
C THR A 77 16.25 -2.01 5.48
N LEU A 78 15.44 -1.99 6.55
CA LEU A 78 15.93 -2.09 7.92
C LEU A 78 16.65 -3.43 8.18
N LEU A 79 16.12 -4.54 7.65
CA LEU A 79 16.73 -5.87 7.83
C LEU A 79 18.03 -6.03 7.07
N LEU A 80 18.09 -5.63 5.80
CA LEU A 80 19.35 -5.67 5.04
C LEU A 80 20.34 -4.64 5.57
N GLY A 81 19.84 -3.50 6.06
CA GLY A 81 20.63 -2.42 6.63
C GLY A 81 21.42 -2.82 7.88
N THR A 82 21.01 -3.86 8.63
CA THR A 82 21.76 -4.33 9.81
C THR A 82 23.16 -4.82 9.46
N ILE A 83 23.42 -5.22 8.21
CA ILE A 83 24.75 -5.61 7.73
C ILE A 83 25.77 -4.49 7.99
N ILE A 84 25.38 -3.23 7.78
CA ILE A 84 26.28 -2.07 7.94
C ILE A 84 26.79 -1.95 9.39
N PRO A 85 25.94 -1.73 10.41
CA PRO A 85 26.42 -1.62 11.78
C PRO A 85 27.03 -2.93 12.30
N THR A 86 26.65 -4.10 11.78
CA THR A 86 27.35 -5.35 12.13
C THR A 86 28.80 -5.36 11.65
N VAL A 87 29.04 -5.00 10.39
CA VAL A 87 30.41 -4.93 9.84
C VAL A 87 31.21 -3.83 10.51
N ASP A 88 30.63 -2.63 10.70
CA ASP A 88 31.29 -1.52 11.38
C ASP A 88 31.70 -1.90 12.81
N MET A 89 30.82 -2.59 13.55
CA MET A 89 31.13 -3.11 14.89
C MET A 89 32.31 -4.08 14.90
N LEU A 90 32.36 -5.01 13.93
CA LEU A 90 33.45 -5.97 13.82
C LEU A 90 34.78 -5.29 13.46
N ILE A 91 34.74 -4.25 12.62
CA ILE A 91 35.92 -3.44 12.29
C ILE A 91 36.44 -2.73 13.54
N VAL A 92 35.53 -2.11 14.32
CA VAL A 92 35.88 -1.44 15.58
C VAL A 92 36.53 -2.44 16.52
N LEU A 93 35.84 -3.55 16.85
CA LEU A 93 36.31 -4.54 17.83
C LEU A 93 37.60 -5.27 17.44
N ASN A 94 38.03 -5.21 16.17
CA ASN A 94 39.29 -5.80 15.71
C ASN A 94 40.50 -4.87 15.94
N LYS A 95 40.32 -3.74 16.66
CA LYS A 95 41.42 -2.84 17.01
C LYS A 95 41.83 -3.06 18.47
N ASP A 96 43.12 -3.26 18.68
CA ASP A 96 43.74 -3.58 19.98
C ASP A 96 43.46 -2.55 21.10
N TYR A 97 43.08 -1.33 20.74
CA TYR A 97 42.79 -0.22 21.67
C TYR A 97 41.30 0.08 21.85
N THR A 98 40.41 -0.75 21.30
CA THR A 98 38.95 -0.58 21.40
C THR A 98 38.32 -1.73 22.17
N GLY A 99 37.08 -1.56 22.64
CA GLY A 99 36.36 -2.60 23.35
C GLY A 99 34.85 -2.48 23.21
N ILE A 100 34.14 -3.11 24.16
CA ILE A 100 32.67 -3.20 24.11
C ILE A 100 32.00 -1.83 24.09
N ILE A 101 32.59 -0.81 24.72
CA ILE A 101 32.02 0.54 24.84
C ILE A 101 31.85 1.18 23.46
N GLN A 102 32.87 1.09 22.61
CA GLN A 102 32.84 1.62 21.24
C GLN A 102 31.91 0.81 20.31
N ALA A 103 31.59 -0.43 20.68
CA ALA A 103 30.62 -1.27 19.96
C ALA A 103 29.15 -0.94 20.31
N ILE A 104 28.85 -0.30 21.45
CA ILE A 104 27.47 -0.06 21.92
C ILE A 104 26.58 0.61 20.86
N PRO A 105 26.98 1.71 20.19
CA PRO A 105 26.11 2.37 19.21
C PRO A 105 25.68 1.43 18.07
N HIS A 106 26.59 0.54 17.66
CA HIS A 106 26.34 -0.46 16.62
C HIS A 106 25.40 -1.55 17.10
N ILE A 107 25.59 -2.08 18.31
CA ILE A 107 24.70 -3.07 18.92
C ILE A 107 23.27 -2.53 19.01
N VAL A 108 23.11 -1.30 19.48
CA VAL A 108 21.80 -0.63 19.56
C VAL A 108 21.17 -0.51 18.17
N ALA A 109 21.93 -0.04 17.18
CA ALA A 109 21.43 0.08 15.80
C ALA A 109 20.99 -1.27 15.22
N ILE A 110 21.75 -2.34 15.44
CA ILE A 110 21.42 -3.71 15.01
C ILE A 110 20.10 -4.15 15.62
N ILE A 111 19.95 -4.04 16.95
CA ILE A 111 18.75 -4.47 17.67
C ILE A 111 17.52 -3.70 17.18
N VAL A 112 17.62 -2.37 17.10
CA VAL A 112 16.51 -1.50 16.67
C VAL A 112 16.09 -1.84 15.24
N CYS A 113 17.03 -1.94 14.31
CA CYS A 113 16.73 -2.21 12.90
C CYS A 113 16.20 -3.64 12.69
N PHE A 114 16.81 -4.63 13.34
CA PHE A 114 16.42 -6.04 13.19
C PHE A 114 15.03 -6.31 13.76
N LEU A 115 14.75 -5.87 14.99
CA LEU A 115 13.45 -6.07 15.63
C LEU A 115 12.35 -5.30 14.91
N SER A 116 12.60 -4.02 14.58
CA SER A 116 11.64 -3.21 13.83
C SER A 116 11.37 -3.82 12.46
N GLY A 117 12.42 -4.25 11.76
CA GLY A 117 12.33 -4.92 10.47
C GLY A 117 11.49 -6.19 10.52
N ILE A 118 11.80 -7.14 11.41
CA ILE A 118 11.06 -8.40 11.55
C ILE A 118 9.59 -8.15 11.90
N ILE A 119 9.32 -7.28 12.87
CA ILE A 119 7.94 -7.05 13.33
C ILE A 119 7.13 -6.34 12.25
N LEU A 120 7.70 -5.37 11.53
CA LEU A 120 7.05 -4.73 10.40
C LEU A 120 6.79 -5.71 9.25
N LEU A 121 7.68 -6.66 9.01
CA LEU A 121 7.53 -7.71 7.99
C LEU A 121 6.44 -8.73 8.37
N LYS A 122 6.32 -9.05 9.66
CA LYS A 122 5.29 -9.95 10.23
C LYS A 122 3.91 -9.32 10.35
N SER A 123 3.73 -8.03 10.03
CA SER A 123 2.40 -7.42 10.03
C SER A 123 1.47 -8.22 9.11
N LYS A 124 0.36 -8.74 9.68
CA LYS A 124 -0.49 -9.78 9.10
C LYS A 124 -0.65 -9.60 7.58
N LYS A 125 -0.18 -10.58 6.80
CA LYS A 125 -0.80 -10.86 5.50
C LYS A 125 -2.27 -11.12 5.81
N ARG A 126 -3.17 -10.33 5.23
CA ARG A 126 -4.59 -10.68 5.27
C ARG A 126 -4.72 -12.09 4.67
N PRO A 127 -5.47 -12.99 5.32
CA PRO A 127 -5.83 -14.25 4.69
C PRO A 127 -6.39 -13.93 3.30
N VAL A 128 -5.99 -14.71 2.30
CA VAL A 128 -6.69 -14.73 1.01
C VAL A 128 -8.06 -15.28 1.35
N ASN A 129 -9.01 -14.40 1.63
CA ASN A 129 -10.37 -14.82 1.88
C ASN A 129 -10.91 -15.38 0.59
N ASP A 130 -11.63 -16.49 0.71
CA ASP A 130 -12.39 -17.03 -0.40
C ASP A 130 -13.39 -15.94 -0.82
N PHE A 131 -13.15 -15.33 -1.98
CA PHE A 131 -14.03 -14.31 -2.55
C PHE A 131 -15.36 -14.93 -2.99
N SER A 132 -15.48 -16.26 -2.98
CA SER A 132 -16.74 -16.96 -3.23
C SER A 132 -17.75 -16.64 -2.11
N GLY A 133 -18.68 -15.72 -2.40
CA GLY A 133 -19.73 -15.28 -1.48
C GLY A 133 -19.67 -13.81 -1.05
N LEU A 134 -18.66 -13.04 -1.47
CA LEU A 134 -18.55 -11.62 -1.07
C LEU A 134 -19.34 -10.65 -1.94
N THR A 135 -19.81 -11.06 -3.11
CA THR A 135 -20.59 -10.17 -3.98
C THR A 135 -21.59 -10.95 -4.80
N LYS A 136 -22.86 -10.53 -4.75
CA LYS A 136 -23.98 -11.16 -5.43
C LYS A 136 -24.79 -10.13 -6.19
N ILE A 137 -24.96 -10.32 -7.49
CA ILE A 137 -25.93 -9.54 -8.27
C ILE A 137 -27.32 -10.05 -7.89
N ILE A 138 -28.11 -9.19 -7.26
CA ILE A 138 -29.50 -9.46 -6.87
C ILE A 138 -30.42 -9.21 -8.06
N GLN A 139 -30.18 -8.12 -8.79
CA GLN A 139 -30.99 -7.70 -9.93
C GLN A 139 -30.08 -7.14 -11.03
N SER A 140 -30.35 -7.52 -12.27
CA SER A 140 -29.61 -7.01 -13.44
C SER A 140 -30.34 -5.83 -14.09
N ALA A 141 -29.58 -4.97 -14.76
CA ALA A 141 -30.09 -3.87 -15.58
C ALA A 141 -31.12 -4.32 -16.63
N ASP A 142 -31.03 -5.57 -17.10
CA ASP A 142 -31.96 -6.16 -18.06
C ASP A 142 -33.40 -6.32 -17.50
N GLU A 143 -33.54 -6.42 -16.18
CA GLU A 143 -34.82 -6.72 -15.53
C GLU A 143 -35.62 -5.45 -15.19
N ASN A 144 -34.97 -4.43 -14.61
CA ASN A 144 -35.67 -3.26 -14.08
C ASN A 144 -34.91 -1.93 -14.25
N LYS A 145 -34.08 -1.82 -15.30
CA LYS A 145 -33.25 -0.63 -15.61
C LYS A 145 -32.25 -0.21 -14.53
N GLU A 146 -32.10 -0.96 -13.45
CA GLU A 146 -31.13 -0.77 -12.37
C GLU A 146 -30.35 -2.06 -12.12
N SER A 147 -29.07 -1.93 -11.76
CA SER A 147 -28.27 -3.06 -11.28
C SER A 147 -28.23 -3.00 -9.76
N ILE A 148 -28.71 -4.04 -9.07
CA ILE A 148 -28.66 -4.14 -7.61
C ILE A 148 -27.70 -5.25 -7.24
N ILE A 149 -26.68 -4.92 -6.45
CA ILE A 149 -25.61 -5.81 -6.05
C ILE A 149 -25.47 -5.79 -4.54
N GLU A 150 -25.40 -6.95 -3.91
CA GLU A 150 -25.02 -7.08 -2.51
C GLU A 150 -23.52 -7.33 -2.41
N PHE A 151 -22.84 -6.57 -1.55
CA PHE A 151 -21.44 -6.72 -1.23
C PHE A 151 -21.27 -7.03 0.26
N ASN A 152 -20.47 -8.03 0.58
CA ASN A 152 -19.92 -8.26 1.91
C ASN A 152 -18.48 -7.70 1.94
N ILE A 153 -18.32 -6.50 2.50
CA ILE A 153 -17.05 -5.79 2.60
C ILE A 153 -16.31 -6.28 3.85
N LEU A 154 -15.17 -6.91 3.66
CA LEU A 154 -14.40 -7.50 4.76
C LEU A 154 -13.59 -6.44 5.52
N PRO A 155 -13.14 -6.74 6.77
CA PRO A 155 -12.36 -5.81 7.58
C PRO A 155 -11.17 -5.17 6.84
N GLY A 156 -11.25 -3.85 6.72
CA GLY A 156 -10.26 -2.97 6.09
C GLY A 156 -10.18 -3.07 4.56
N GLU A 157 -11.14 -3.70 3.89
CA GLU A 157 -11.33 -3.51 2.45
C GLU A 157 -11.82 -2.10 2.14
N LYS A 158 -11.35 -1.59 1.00
CA LYS A 158 -11.63 -0.22 0.57
C LYS A 158 -11.43 -0.04 -0.91
N THR A 159 -12.05 0.99 -1.45
CA THR A 159 -11.75 1.51 -2.78
C THR A 159 -10.77 2.69 -2.71
N PRO A 160 -10.01 2.95 -3.77
CA PRO A 160 -9.36 4.25 -3.92
C PRO A 160 -10.42 5.35 -4.07
N TRP A 161 -10.02 6.60 -3.91
CA TRP A 161 -10.86 7.70 -4.38
C TRP A 161 -11.03 7.62 -5.90
N HIS A 162 -12.28 7.68 -6.35
CA HIS A 162 -12.64 7.64 -7.77
C HIS A 162 -13.99 8.34 -7.99
N TYR A 163 -14.45 8.39 -9.24
CA TYR A 163 -15.80 8.80 -9.58
C TYR A 163 -16.29 8.01 -10.80
N HIS A 164 -17.61 7.97 -10.97
CA HIS A 164 -18.28 7.40 -12.15
C HIS A 164 -18.92 8.52 -12.96
N THR A 165 -19.02 8.33 -14.26
CA THR A 165 -19.58 9.32 -15.21
C THR A 165 -20.91 8.88 -15.81
N LEU A 166 -21.22 7.58 -15.74
CA LEU A 166 -22.33 6.97 -16.47
C LEU A 166 -23.58 6.71 -15.61
N PHE A 167 -23.43 6.70 -14.29
CA PHE A 167 -24.48 6.30 -13.35
C PHE A 167 -24.25 6.92 -11.97
N SER A 168 -25.32 7.02 -11.19
CA SER A 168 -25.25 7.18 -9.75
C SER A 168 -25.06 5.82 -9.07
N GLU A 169 -24.45 5.84 -7.89
CA GLU A 169 -24.24 4.66 -7.06
C GLU A 169 -24.78 4.94 -5.65
N THR A 170 -25.74 4.12 -5.22
CA THR A 170 -26.33 4.23 -3.87
C THR A 170 -25.80 3.13 -2.99
N PHE A 171 -25.20 3.48 -1.85
CA PHE A 171 -24.78 2.53 -0.82
C PHE A 171 -25.81 2.51 0.31
N GLU A 172 -26.39 1.34 0.59
CA GLU A 172 -27.27 1.09 1.74
C GLU A 172 -26.64 0.02 2.63
N VAL A 173 -26.47 0.30 3.92
CA VAL A 173 -25.85 -0.65 4.84
C VAL A 173 -26.91 -1.61 5.41
N LEU A 174 -26.76 -2.91 5.13
CA LEU A 174 -27.65 -3.96 5.64
C LEU A 174 -27.18 -4.49 7.01
N LYS A 175 -25.85 -4.56 7.22
CA LYS A 175 -25.20 -5.01 8.46
C LYS A 175 -23.82 -4.35 8.62
N GLY A 176 -23.44 -4.05 9.85
CA GLY A 176 -22.12 -3.49 10.17
C GLY A 176 -22.06 -1.98 9.99
N THR A 177 -20.86 -1.48 9.70
CA THR A 177 -20.58 -0.05 9.51
C THR A 177 -19.68 0.18 8.31
N LEU A 178 -19.93 1.24 7.55
CA LEU A 178 -19.15 1.61 6.37
C LEU A 178 -18.75 3.08 6.43
N GLU A 179 -17.45 3.35 6.30
CA GLU A 179 -16.96 4.71 6.06
C GLU A 179 -17.09 5.02 4.56
N VAL A 180 -17.76 6.11 4.21
CA VAL A 180 -17.90 6.58 2.83
C VAL A 180 -17.41 8.02 2.75
N GLY A 181 -16.40 8.26 1.93
CA GLY A 181 -16.02 9.62 1.55
C GLY A 181 -16.85 10.09 0.36
N ARG A 182 -17.36 11.32 0.40
CA ARG A 182 -18.04 11.97 -0.73
C ARG A 182 -17.69 13.46 -0.73
N ASN A 183 -17.15 13.98 -1.84
CA ASN A 183 -16.80 15.40 -2.01
C ASN A 183 -16.01 15.99 -0.81
N ASN A 184 -14.96 15.29 -0.36
CA ASN A 184 -14.10 15.65 0.79
C ASN A 184 -14.78 15.61 2.17
N GLN A 185 -16.03 15.17 2.27
CA GLN A 185 -16.68 14.84 3.54
C GLN A 185 -16.57 13.34 3.80
N ILE A 186 -16.50 12.95 5.07
CA ILE A 186 -16.48 11.56 5.49
C ILE A 186 -17.77 11.27 6.26
N HIS A 187 -18.50 10.26 5.80
CA HIS A 187 -19.73 9.78 6.40
C HIS A 187 -19.49 8.40 7.02
N GLN A 188 -19.96 8.19 8.25
CA GLN A 188 -19.94 6.87 8.88
C GLN A 188 -21.36 6.30 8.84
N LEU A 189 -21.60 5.37 7.92
CA LEU A 189 -22.88 4.73 7.73
C LEU A 189 -23.00 3.52 8.66
N ARG A 190 -24.20 3.33 9.21
CA ARG A 190 -24.61 2.18 10.03
C ARG A 190 -25.79 1.50 9.36
N LYS A 191 -26.20 0.35 9.88
CA LYS A 191 -27.38 -0.38 9.42
C LYS A 191 -28.57 0.56 9.15
N ASN A 192 -29.17 0.43 7.97
CA ASN A 192 -30.27 1.22 7.40
C ASN A 192 -29.92 2.64 6.94
N ASP A 193 -28.69 3.11 7.17
CA ASP A 193 -28.22 4.35 6.54
C ASP A 193 -27.99 4.12 5.04
N LEU A 194 -28.27 5.15 4.26
CA LEU A 194 -27.99 5.17 2.83
C LEU A 194 -27.29 6.47 2.43
N ILE A 195 -26.47 6.39 1.38
CA ILE A 195 -25.90 7.55 0.72
C ILE A 195 -25.93 7.35 -0.80
N ILE A 196 -26.34 8.38 -1.52
CA ILE A 196 -26.33 8.41 -2.98
C ILE A 196 -25.08 9.18 -3.42
N ILE A 197 -24.34 8.60 -4.35
CA ILE A 197 -23.23 9.23 -5.03
C ILE A 197 -23.67 9.57 -6.45
N GLU A 198 -23.71 10.86 -6.76
CA GLU A 198 -24.10 11.33 -8.09
C GLU A 198 -22.93 11.20 -9.10
N PRO A 199 -23.21 11.14 -10.41
CA PRO A 199 -22.17 11.15 -11.42
C PRO A 199 -21.19 12.33 -11.24
N ASN A 200 -19.90 12.04 -11.38
CA ASN A 200 -18.76 12.94 -11.16
C ASN A 200 -18.45 13.29 -9.70
N GLU A 201 -19.24 12.81 -8.72
CA GLU A 201 -18.87 12.96 -7.32
C GLU A 201 -17.73 12.02 -6.96
N LYS A 202 -16.69 12.60 -6.37
CA LYS A 202 -15.53 11.84 -5.90
C LYS A 202 -15.92 11.12 -4.63
N HIS A 203 -15.65 9.82 -4.59
CA HIS A 203 -15.98 8.99 -3.46
C HIS A 203 -15.01 7.82 -3.26
N TYR A 204 -15.08 7.23 -2.08
CA TYR A 204 -14.50 5.94 -1.73
C TYR A 204 -15.37 5.30 -0.64
N PHE A 205 -15.22 3.99 -0.44
CA PHE A 205 -15.69 3.32 0.77
C PHE A 205 -14.55 2.62 1.50
N HIS A 206 -14.71 2.40 2.79
CA HIS A 206 -13.77 1.65 3.62
C HIS A 206 -14.50 0.99 4.80
N ASN A 207 -14.34 -0.32 4.96
CA ASN A 207 -14.74 -0.97 6.21
C ASN A 207 -13.62 -0.78 7.25
N THR A 208 -13.73 0.22 8.10
CA THR A 208 -12.75 0.50 9.16
C THR A 208 -12.90 -0.40 10.40
N SER A 209 -13.97 -1.20 10.45
CA SER A 209 -14.29 -2.07 11.59
C SER A 209 -13.51 -3.40 11.55
N ASN A 210 -13.62 -4.17 12.64
CA ASN A 210 -13.09 -5.54 12.71
C ASN A 210 -14.10 -6.60 12.25
N ASP A 211 -15.33 -6.19 11.96
CA ASP A 211 -16.43 -7.06 11.54
C ASP A 211 -16.68 -6.91 10.04
N GLU A 212 -17.34 -7.91 9.45
CA GLU A 212 -17.82 -7.81 8.07
C GLU A 212 -18.95 -6.77 7.95
N CYS A 213 -19.03 -6.08 6.81
CA CYS A 213 -20.08 -5.11 6.52
C CYS A 213 -20.84 -5.52 5.26
N LEU A 214 -22.13 -5.85 5.43
CA LEU A 214 -23.00 -6.19 4.32
C LEU A 214 -23.69 -4.92 3.82
N ILE A 215 -23.57 -4.64 2.54
CA ILE A 215 -24.18 -3.48 1.89
C ILE A 215 -24.91 -3.88 0.62
N LYS A 216 -25.94 -3.12 0.28
CA LYS A 216 -26.62 -3.16 -1.00
C LYS A 216 -26.18 -1.93 -1.80
N VAL A 217 -25.75 -2.16 -3.03
CA VAL A 217 -25.33 -1.15 -3.99
C VAL A 217 -26.33 -1.13 -5.12
N THR A 218 -26.92 0.03 -5.37
CA THR A 218 -27.80 0.26 -6.52
C THR A 218 -27.10 1.19 -7.51
N VAL A 219 -26.93 0.71 -8.74
CA VAL A 219 -26.40 1.47 -9.87
C VAL A 219 -27.56 1.93 -10.76
N SER A 220 -27.69 3.25 -10.96
CA SER A 220 -28.81 3.85 -11.70
C SER A 220 -28.34 4.95 -12.69
N PRO A 221 -28.62 4.85 -13.99
CA PRO A 221 -29.19 3.68 -14.66
C PRO A 221 -28.27 2.47 -14.54
N GLY A 222 -28.86 1.28 -14.53
CA GLY A 222 -28.15 0.01 -14.46
C GLY A 222 -27.11 -0.15 -15.56
N ASN A 223 -26.01 -0.83 -15.26
CA ASN A 223 -24.84 -0.89 -16.13
C ASN A 223 -24.30 -2.33 -16.27
N LYS A 224 -24.47 -2.91 -17.46
CA LYS A 224 -23.99 -4.27 -17.77
C LYS A 224 -22.47 -4.42 -17.69
N ASN A 225 -21.71 -3.38 -18.05
CA ASN A 225 -20.25 -3.43 -17.93
C ASN A 225 -19.84 -3.47 -16.45
N PHE A 226 -20.52 -2.71 -15.59
CA PHE A 226 -20.31 -2.78 -14.14
C PHE A 226 -20.59 -4.20 -13.62
N GLU A 227 -21.74 -4.79 -13.96
CA GLU A 227 -22.09 -6.17 -13.61
C GLU A 227 -21.03 -7.18 -14.09
N HIS A 228 -20.62 -7.09 -15.35
CA HIS A 228 -19.60 -7.96 -15.91
C HIS A 228 -18.25 -7.79 -15.21
N SER A 229 -17.86 -6.57 -14.85
CA SER A 229 -16.61 -6.32 -14.11
C SER A 229 -16.58 -7.05 -12.77
N ILE A 230 -17.71 -7.08 -12.06
CA ILE A 230 -17.86 -7.75 -10.77
C ILE A 230 -17.82 -9.27 -10.95
N LEU A 231 -18.57 -9.81 -11.91
CA LEU A 231 -18.58 -11.25 -12.21
C LEU A 231 -17.19 -11.75 -12.62
N ILE A 232 -16.48 -11.01 -13.48
CA ILE A 232 -15.12 -11.31 -13.89
C ILE A 232 -14.18 -11.26 -12.68
N LEU A 233 -14.27 -10.23 -11.83
CA LEU A 233 -13.43 -10.11 -10.64
C LEU A 233 -13.65 -11.29 -9.67
N ASN A 234 -14.90 -11.69 -9.44
CA ASN A 234 -15.26 -12.84 -8.62
C ASN A 234 -14.67 -14.14 -9.19
N GLY A 235 -14.80 -14.33 -10.51
CA GLY A 235 -14.23 -15.49 -11.21
C GLY A 235 -12.72 -15.57 -11.11
N LEU A 236 -12.02 -14.44 -11.36
CA LEU A 236 -10.57 -14.34 -11.19
C LEU A 236 -10.14 -14.63 -9.75
N ALA A 237 -10.91 -14.16 -8.77
CA ALA A 237 -10.60 -14.38 -7.37
C ALA A 237 -10.77 -15.86 -6.96
N LYS A 238 -11.84 -16.51 -7.42
CA LYS A 238 -12.06 -17.96 -7.27
C LYS A 238 -10.90 -18.77 -7.86
N ASP A 239 -10.38 -18.33 -9.02
CA ASP A 239 -9.25 -18.95 -9.68
C ASP A 239 -7.87 -18.53 -9.10
N LYS A 240 -7.86 -17.79 -7.97
CA LYS A 240 -6.65 -17.29 -7.30
C LYS A 240 -5.77 -16.40 -8.20
N LEU A 241 -6.39 -15.75 -9.18
CA LEU A 241 -5.77 -14.79 -10.10
C LEU A 241 -5.79 -13.35 -9.57
N THR A 242 -6.26 -13.14 -8.35
CA THR A 242 -6.17 -11.88 -7.60
C THR A 242 -5.13 -11.96 -6.47
N ASN A 243 -4.68 -10.81 -5.98
CA ASN A 243 -3.85 -10.72 -4.78
C ASN A 243 -4.71 -10.79 -3.48
N THR A 244 -4.07 -10.70 -2.31
CA THR A 244 -4.76 -10.73 -1.00
C THR A 244 -5.74 -9.59 -0.76
N SER A 245 -5.73 -8.56 -1.61
CA SER A 245 -6.63 -7.40 -1.56
C SER A 245 -7.69 -7.45 -2.65
N GLY A 246 -7.83 -8.57 -3.36
CA GLY A 246 -8.80 -8.74 -4.45
C GLY A 246 -8.37 -8.13 -5.79
N THR A 247 -7.22 -7.47 -5.88
CA THR A 247 -6.77 -6.86 -7.15
C THR A 247 -6.31 -7.93 -8.14
N PRO A 248 -6.73 -7.91 -9.42
CA PRO A 248 -6.22 -8.81 -10.45
C PRO A 248 -4.69 -8.77 -10.56
N LYS A 249 -4.05 -9.94 -10.64
CA LYS A 249 -2.58 -10.07 -10.79
C LYS A 249 -2.09 -9.64 -12.17
N LYS A 250 -2.89 -9.87 -13.22
CA LYS A 250 -2.57 -9.47 -14.59
C LYS A 250 -2.99 -8.03 -14.83
N LEU A 251 -2.09 -7.24 -15.42
CA LEU A 251 -2.34 -5.83 -15.72
C LEU A 251 -3.52 -5.63 -16.70
N SER A 252 -3.69 -6.53 -17.68
CA SER A 252 -4.82 -6.50 -18.61
C SER A 252 -6.16 -6.65 -17.90
N ASP A 253 -6.24 -7.53 -16.91
CA ASP A 253 -7.47 -7.87 -16.21
C ASP A 253 -7.84 -6.74 -15.24
N LEU A 254 -6.83 -6.15 -14.59
CA LEU A 254 -6.99 -4.92 -13.81
C LEU A 254 -7.48 -3.76 -14.68
N ALA A 255 -6.90 -3.58 -15.87
CA ALA A 255 -7.31 -2.53 -16.79
C ALA A 255 -8.74 -2.73 -17.30
N LEU A 256 -9.13 -3.97 -17.62
CA LEU A 256 -10.51 -4.32 -17.98
C LEU A 256 -11.47 -4.03 -16.83
N PHE A 257 -11.12 -4.42 -15.60
CA PHE A 257 -11.95 -4.14 -14.42
C PHE A 257 -12.21 -2.64 -14.25
N ILE A 258 -11.17 -1.81 -14.27
CA ILE A 258 -11.29 -0.34 -14.13
C ILE A 258 -12.13 0.25 -15.27
N TYR A 259 -11.89 -0.20 -16.51
CA TYR A 259 -12.58 0.30 -17.69
C TYR A 259 -14.07 -0.05 -17.69
N LEU A 260 -14.42 -1.30 -17.38
CA LEU A 260 -15.81 -1.79 -17.38
C LEU A 260 -16.63 -1.20 -16.23
N ASN A 261 -16.01 -0.99 -15.07
CA ASN A 261 -16.60 -0.34 -13.90
C ASN A 261 -16.72 1.19 -14.08
N ASN A 262 -16.27 1.76 -15.20
CA ASN A 262 -16.29 3.21 -15.44
C ASN A 262 -15.60 4.02 -14.31
N SER A 263 -14.59 3.46 -13.66
CA SER A 263 -13.90 4.13 -12.56
C SER A 263 -12.89 5.14 -13.10
N GLN A 264 -13.10 6.42 -12.80
CA GLN A 264 -12.19 7.50 -13.17
C GLN A 264 -11.22 7.81 -12.03
N MET A 265 -9.93 7.96 -12.36
CA MET A 265 -8.87 8.16 -11.36
C MET A 265 -8.77 9.63 -10.93
N ILE A 266 -8.29 9.88 -9.71
CA ILE A 266 -8.10 11.24 -9.18
C ILE A 266 -6.63 11.58 -8.91
N GLY A 267 -6.33 12.89 -8.85
CA GLY A 267 -5.01 13.39 -8.50
C GLY A 267 -3.93 12.92 -9.47
N PHE A 268 -2.75 12.56 -8.96
CA PHE A 268 -1.62 12.09 -9.78
C PHE A 268 -1.94 10.80 -10.56
N GLN A 269 -2.87 9.97 -10.07
CA GLN A 269 -3.26 8.72 -10.74
C GLN A 269 -3.94 8.99 -12.09
N LYS A 270 -4.54 10.18 -12.29
CA LYS A 270 -5.13 10.57 -13.57
C LYS A 270 -4.10 10.55 -14.72
N MET A 271 -2.81 10.74 -14.45
CA MET A 271 -1.76 10.72 -15.47
C MET A 271 -1.57 9.34 -16.12
N ILE A 272 -1.88 8.25 -15.40
CA ILE A 272 -1.73 6.88 -15.92
C ILE A 272 -3.03 6.34 -16.53
N GLU A 273 -4.15 7.04 -16.39
CA GLU A 273 -5.46 6.62 -16.89
C GLU A 273 -5.50 6.39 -18.42
N PRO A 274 -4.86 7.21 -19.29
CA PRO A 274 -4.82 6.95 -20.73
C PRO A 274 -4.14 5.62 -21.09
N LEU A 275 -3.10 5.25 -20.33
CA LEU A 275 -2.40 3.97 -20.50
C LEU A 275 -3.31 2.79 -20.12
N PHE A 276 -4.00 2.86 -18.98
CA PHE A 276 -4.95 1.82 -18.57
C PHE A 276 -6.09 1.67 -19.58
N THR A 277 -6.63 2.79 -20.07
CA THR A 277 -7.65 2.79 -21.12
C THR A 277 -7.15 2.14 -22.41
N TYR A 278 -5.91 2.44 -22.83
CA TYR A 278 -5.30 1.81 -24.00
C TYR A 278 -5.15 0.29 -23.82
N ILE A 279 -4.65 -0.15 -22.66
CA ILE A 279 -4.49 -1.58 -22.34
C ILE A 279 -5.85 -2.30 -22.35
N ALA A 280 -6.88 -1.71 -21.75
CA ALA A 280 -8.23 -2.27 -21.74
C ALA A 280 -8.78 -2.40 -23.17
N LYS A 281 -8.73 -1.33 -23.98
CA LYS A 281 -9.18 -1.35 -25.38
C LYS A 281 -8.42 -2.39 -26.22
N ARG A 282 -7.12 -2.54 -26.01
CA ARG A 282 -6.31 -3.59 -26.66
C ARG A 282 -6.73 -4.99 -26.22
N ALA A 283 -6.99 -5.19 -24.93
CA ALA A 283 -7.46 -6.47 -24.41
C ALA A 283 -8.85 -6.84 -24.98
N ILE A 284 -9.75 -5.86 -25.12
CA ILE A 284 -11.05 -6.04 -25.78
C ILE A 284 -10.85 -6.44 -27.24
N LYS A 285 -10.05 -5.68 -28.00
CA LYS A 285 -9.77 -5.95 -29.42
C LYS A 285 -9.17 -7.35 -29.65
N ASN A 286 -8.33 -7.82 -28.73
CA ASN A 286 -7.71 -9.14 -28.79
C ASN A 286 -8.64 -10.29 -28.33
N GLY A 287 -9.89 -10.00 -27.95
CA GLY A 287 -10.85 -11.01 -27.52
C GLY A 287 -10.71 -11.48 -26.07
N ASN A 288 -9.83 -10.85 -25.28
CA ASN A 288 -9.61 -11.24 -23.87
C ASN A 288 -10.88 -11.03 -23.05
N LEU A 289 -11.58 -9.90 -23.25
CA LEU A 289 -12.84 -9.63 -22.56
C LEU A 289 -13.87 -10.72 -22.85
N LYS A 290 -14.09 -11.04 -24.13
CA LYS A 290 -15.01 -12.10 -24.55
C LYS A 290 -14.67 -13.45 -23.90
N LYS A 291 -13.38 -13.79 -23.79
CA LYS A 291 -12.94 -15.01 -23.09
C LYS A 291 -13.34 -15.00 -21.61
N LEU A 292 -13.11 -13.89 -20.92
CA LEU A 292 -13.47 -13.72 -19.50
C LEU A 292 -14.99 -13.76 -19.30
N GLU A 293 -15.75 -13.11 -20.17
CA GLU A 293 -17.23 -13.14 -20.14
C GLU A 293 -17.77 -14.56 -20.36
N LEU A 294 -17.23 -15.29 -21.35
CA LEU A 294 -17.61 -16.67 -21.60
C LEU A 294 -17.30 -17.60 -20.41
N GLN A 295 -16.25 -17.29 -19.65
CA GLN A 295 -15.79 -18.10 -18.52
C GLN A 295 -16.52 -17.77 -17.22
N TYR A 296 -16.84 -16.49 -16.97
CA TYR A 296 -17.29 -16.03 -15.65
C TYR A 296 -18.65 -15.32 -15.63
N CYS A 297 -19.16 -14.85 -16.77
CA CYS A 297 -20.42 -14.10 -16.83
C CYS A 297 -21.62 -14.95 -17.26
N LYS A 298 -21.42 -16.22 -17.60
CA LYS A 298 -22.51 -17.15 -17.91
C LYS A 298 -23.14 -17.67 -16.61
N LYS A 299 -24.47 -17.66 -16.58
CA LYS A 299 -25.29 -18.29 -15.53
C LYS A 299 -25.20 -19.81 -15.62
#